data_AF-A0A8J8DBT4-F1
#
_entry.id   AF-A0A8J8DBT4-F1
#
_cell.length_a   1.000
_cell.length_b   1.000
_cell.length_c   1.000
_cell.angle_alpha   90.00
_cell.angle_beta   90.00
_cell.angle_gamma   90.00
#
_symmetry.space_group_name_H-M   'P 1'
#
loop_
_entity.id
_entity.type
_entity.pdbx_description
1 polymer ?
#
loop_
_entity_poly.entity_id
_entity_poly.type
_entity_poly.pdbx_seq_one_letter_code
_entity_poly.pdbx_strand_id
1 'polypeptide(L)'
;MKELEGFAPVLAAISSEMPYKTPENYFDNLPDNISVEAFLAMISGTTFTISADYFNTFADRVLRKINQQKVSEELQEISPFLAKLSKENVYKIPQHYFNSLQSLEAVKVENKVKSISTRFVSKWISYAAAAVITGVLITGAYMYTNHKGNFDLTNEINKVSDEELQNYLSLSIAHPAAVANEETTSNINAPETLDVKQEMQFVS
;
A
#
# COMPACT_ATOMS: atom_id res chain seq x y z
N MET A 1 42.81 19.89 3.25
CA MET A 1 43.76 19.87 2.11
C MET A 1 44.85 18.80 2.28
N LYS A 2 45.57 18.73 3.42
CA LYS A 2 46.64 17.72 3.68
C LYS A 2 46.21 16.25 3.61
N GLU A 3 44.95 15.94 3.90
CA GLU A 3 44.45 14.56 3.85
C GLU A 3 44.31 14.03 2.41
N LEU A 4 43.89 14.88 1.45
CA LEU A 4 43.78 14.46 0.04
C LEU A 4 45.14 14.19 -0.60
N GLU A 5 46.21 14.81 -0.10
CA GLU A 5 47.56 14.63 -0.62
C GLU A 5 48.05 13.17 -0.43
N GLY A 6 47.58 12.49 0.62
CA GLY A 6 47.91 11.09 0.90
C GLY A 6 47.09 10.07 0.08
N PHE A 7 45.89 10.43 -0.39
CA PHE A 7 44.99 9.49 -1.07
C PHE A 7 44.79 9.78 -2.56
N ALA A 8 44.94 11.04 -2.99
CA ALA A 8 44.73 11.46 -4.36
C ALA A 8 45.53 12.75 -4.67
N PRO A 9 46.87 12.65 -4.83
CA PRO A 9 47.73 13.82 -5.07
C PRO A 9 47.36 14.59 -6.34
N VAL A 10 46.80 13.91 -7.36
CA VAL A 10 46.29 14.54 -8.59
C VAL A 10 45.07 15.42 -8.29
N LEU A 11 44.16 14.97 -7.42
CA LEU A 11 42.97 15.75 -7.03
C LEU A 11 43.35 16.91 -6.10
N ALA A 12 44.37 16.74 -5.26
CA ALA A 12 44.89 17.80 -4.41
C ALA A 12 45.56 18.94 -5.21
N ALA A 13 46.09 18.62 -6.41
CA ALA A 13 46.69 19.59 -7.32
C ALA A 13 45.67 20.35 -8.19
N ILE A 14 44.41 19.91 -8.23
CA ILE A 14 43.33 20.59 -8.96
C ILE A 14 42.77 21.72 -8.11
N SER A 15 42.62 22.92 -8.70
CA SER A 15 42.01 24.07 -8.05
C SER A 15 40.57 23.73 -7.62
N SER A 16 40.22 23.94 -6.35
CA SER A 16 38.85 23.78 -5.84
C SER A 16 37.88 24.88 -6.30
N GLU A 17 38.06 25.40 -7.51
CA GLU A 17 37.12 26.33 -8.11
C GLU A 17 35.92 25.53 -8.64
N MET A 18 34.74 25.85 -8.13
CA MET A 18 33.49 25.26 -8.60
C MET A 18 33.25 25.73 -10.04
N PRO A 19 33.24 24.83 -11.05
CA PRO A 19 33.10 25.21 -12.46
C PRO A 19 31.71 25.78 -12.80
N TYR A 20 30.74 25.59 -11.90
CA TYR A 20 29.39 26.10 -12.03
C TYR A 20 29.06 26.95 -10.80
N LYS A 21 28.70 28.21 -11.03
CA LYS A 21 28.14 29.10 -10.02
C LYS A 21 26.77 29.55 -10.48
N THR A 22 25.80 29.50 -9.58
CA THR A 22 24.50 30.13 -9.82
C THR A 22 24.66 31.65 -9.75
N PRO A 23 23.86 32.41 -10.51
CA PRO A 23 23.78 33.86 -10.36
C PRO A 23 23.47 34.28 -8.92
N GLU A 24 23.87 35.48 -8.53
CA GLU A 24 23.47 36.05 -7.23
C GLU A 24 21.94 36.10 -7.11
N ASN A 25 21.44 35.82 -5.91
CA ASN A 25 20.00 35.79 -5.57
C ASN A 25 19.15 34.81 -6.41
N TYR A 26 19.76 33.80 -7.06
CA TYR A 26 19.04 32.79 -7.83
C TYR A 26 18.03 32.03 -6.96
N PHE A 27 18.46 31.57 -5.78
CA PHE A 27 17.61 30.81 -4.86
C PHE A 27 16.67 31.69 -4.04
N ASP A 28 17.05 32.94 -3.76
CA ASP A 28 16.23 33.86 -2.98
C ASP A 28 14.98 34.30 -3.74
N ASN A 29 15.10 34.50 -5.07
CA ASN A 29 13.97 34.85 -5.93
C ASN A 29 13.22 33.62 -6.51
N LEU A 30 13.71 32.41 -6.24
CA LEU A 30 13.14 31.18 -6.79
C LEU A 30 11.69 30.92 -6.35
N PRO A 31 11.30 31.14 -5.07
CA PRO A 31 9.91 30.98 -4.65
C PRO A 31 8.97 31.94 -5.39
N ASP A 32 9.38 33.20 -5.56
CA ASP A 32 8.56 34.22 -6.21
C ASP A 32 8.44 33.96 -7.71
N ASN A 33 9.57 33.63 -8.36
CA ASN A 33 9.61 33.33 -9.79
C ASN A 33 8.80 32.08 -10.14
N ILE A 34 8.92 31.00 -9.36
CA ILE A 34 8.13 29.77 -9.58
C ILE A 34 6.65 30.02 -9.30
N SER A 35 6.30 30.81 -8.29
CA SER A 35 4.90 31.11 -7.99
C SER A 35 4.24 31.93 -9.11
N VAL A 36 4.96 32.92 -9.64
CA VAL A 36 4.50 33.70 -10.80
C VAL A 36 4.41 32.82 -12.04
N GLU A 37 5.40 31.98 -12.33
CA GLU A 37 5.41 31.11 -13.50
C GLU A 37 4.34 30.03 -13.44
N ALA A 38 4.11 29.43 -12.26
CA ALA A 38 3.04 28.45 -12.03
C ALA A 38 1.65 29.11 -12.14
N PHE A 39 1.49 30.32 -11.61
CA PHE A 39 0.26 31.11 -11.76
C PHE A 39 0.03 31.49 -13.22
N LEU A 40 1.07 31.94 -13.93
CA LEU A 40 1.01 32.25 -15.36
C LEU A 40 0.67 31.02 -16.20
N ALA A 41 1.22 29.86 -15.89
CA ALA A 41 0.88 28.59 -16.54
C ALA A 41 -0.57 28.16 -16.28
N MET A 42 -1.08 28.43 -15.07
CA MET A 42 -2.46 28.15 -14.67
C MET A 42 -3.47 29.05 -15.41
N ILE A 43 -3.19 30.36 -15.54
CA ILE A 43 -4.06 31.29 -16.27
C ILE A 43 -3.92 31.18 -17.78
N SER A 44 -2.73 30.81 -18.28
CA SER A 44 -2.45 30.68 -19.71
C SER A 44 -2.92 29.33 -20.26
N GLY A 45 -3.47 28.45 -19.41
CA GLY A 45 -4.02 27.16 -19.81
C GLY A 45 -3.00 26.25 -20.48
N THR A 46 -1.70 26.47 -20.24
CA THR A 46 -0.61 25.64 -20.76
C THR A 46 -0.56 24.34 -19.96
N THR A 47 -1.61 23.56 -20.10
CA THR A 47 -1.57 22.14 -19.78
C THR A 47 -0.50 21.54 -20.69
N PHE A 48 0.53 20.95 -20.09
CA PHE A 48 1.49 20.14 -20.84
C PHE A 48 0.74 18.93 -21.37
N THR A 49 0.11 19.13 -22.53
CA THR A 49 -0.62 18.10 -23.25
C THR A 49 0.28 17.60 -24.35
N ILE A 50 0.46 16.29 -24.37
CA ILE A 50 1.10 15.63 -25.50
C ILE A 50 0.17 15.73 -26.71
N SER A 51 0.74 15.86 -27.90
CA SER A 51 -0.06 15.76 -29.12
C SER A 51 -0.71 14.37 -29.22
N ALA A 52 -1.90 14.29 -29.80
CA ALA A 52 -2.63 13.03 -29.95
C ALA A 52 -1.78 11.93 -30.63
N ASP A 53 -0.88 12.33 -31.54
CA ASP A 53 -0.03 11.43 -32.31
C ASP A 53 1.40 11.26 -31.74
N TYR A 54 1.68 11.79 -30.55
CA TYR A 54 2.99 11.67 -29.92
C TYR A 54 3.43 10.19 -29.80
N PHE A 55 2.56 9.35 -29.25
CA PHE A 55 2.85 7.92 -29.08
C PHE A 55 2.59 7.10 -30.36
N ASN A 56 1.56 7.46 -31.14
CA ASN A 56 1.23 6.77 -32.39
C ASN A 56 2.41 6.76 -33.37
N THR A 57 3.15 7.88 -33.44
CA THR A 57 4.30 8.03 -34.35
C THR A 57 5.65 7.78 -33.66
N PHE A 58 5.66 7.42 -32.38
CA PHE A 58 6.91 7.26 -31.63
C PHE A 58 7.74 6.09 -32.17
N ALA A 59 7.12 4.92 -32.35
CA ALA A 59 7.81 3.73 -32.85
C ALA A 59 8.42 3.99 -34.23
N ASP A 60 7.65 4.57 -35.16
CA ASP A 60 8.13 4.93 -36.49
C ASP A 60 9.28 5.94 -36.45
N ARG A 61 9.22 6.94 -35.56
CA ARG A 61 10.29 7.92 -35.38
C ARG A 61 11.57 7.27 -34.85
N VAL A 62 11.46 6.37 -33.88
CA VAL A 62 12.60 5.63 -33.31
C VAL A 62 13.21 4.71 -34.37
N LEU A 63 12.40 3.90 -35.05
CA LEU A 63 12.86 3.00 -36.11
C LEU A 63 13.49 3.76 -37.27
N ARG A 64 12.88 4.88 -37.67
CA ARG A 64 13.45 5.76 -38.70
C ARG A 64 14.80 6.31 -38.26
N LYS A 65 14.96 6.74 -37.01
CA LYS A 65 16.24 7.25 -36.51
C LYS A 65 17.32 6.16 -36.45
N ILE A 66 16.96 4.95 -36.00
CA ILE A 66 17.85 3.77 -35.99
C ILE A 66 18.31 3.43 -37.42
N ASN A 67 17.43 3.55 -38.41
CA ASN A 67 17.73 3.20 -39.81
C ASN A 67 18.38 4.34 -40.62
N GLN A 68 18.13 5.62 -40.27
CA GLN A 68 18.70 6.78 -40.94
C GLN A 68 20.17 7.01 -40.59
N GLN A 69 20.55 6.71 -39.34
CA GLN A 69 21.92 6.80 -38.93
C GLN A 69 22.67 5.61 -39.52
N LYS A 70 23.75 5.87 -40.27
CA LYS A 70 24.68 4.83 -40.68
C LYS A 70 25.47 4.39 -39.44
N VAL A 71 24.82 3.60 -38.60
CA VAL A 71 25.37 3.05 -37.35
C VAL A 71 26.71 2.35 -37.61
N SER A 72 26.94 1.84 -38.83
CA SER A 72 28.23 1.27 -39.23
C SER A 72 29.40 2.25 -39.23
N GLU A 73 29.21 3.50 -39.68
CA GLU A 73 30.29 4.50 -39.74
C GLU A 73 30.63 5.01 -38.33
N GLU A 74 29.62 5.34 -37.52
CA GLU A 74 29.81 5.74 -36.11
C GLU A 74 30.40 4.60 -35.26
N LEU A 75 29.93 3.35 -35.43
CA LEU A 75 30.51 2.22 -34.73
C LEU A 75 31.95 1.96 -35.14
N GLN A 76 32.32 2.20 -36.40
CA GLN A 76 33.70 2.03 -36.84
C GLN A 76 34.65 3.05 -36.19
N GLU A 77 34.15 4.27 -35.94
CA GLU A 77 34.89 5.32 -35.23
C GLU A 77 34.98 5.06 -33.71
N ILE A 78 33.85 4.70 -33.07
CA ILE A 78 33.77 4.54 -31.62
C ILE A 78 34.34 3.18 -31.17
N SER A 79 34.08 2.12 -31.93
CA SER A 79 34.48 0.75 -31.59
C SER A 79 34.70 -0.12 -32.84
N PRO A 80 35.89 -0.03 -33.46
CA PRO A 80 36.23 -0.81 -34.66
C PRO A 80 36.19 -2.33 -34.43
N PHE A 81 36.26 -2.79 -33.17
CA PHE A 81 36.09 -4.20 -32.83
C PHE A 81 34.62 -4.63 -32.95
N LEU A 82 33.67 -3.88 -32.36
CA LEU A 82 32.25 -4.21 -32.43
C LEU A 82 31.71 -4.10 -33.86
N ALA A 83 32.24 -3.17 -34.65
CA ALA A 83 31.90 -3.04 -36.07
C ALA A 83 32.22 -4.30 -36.91
N LYS A 84 33.20 -5.11 -36.48
CA LYS A 84 33.60 -6.36 -37.13
C LYS A 84 32.79 -7.58 -36.70
N LEU A 85 32.02 -7.47 -35.61
CA LEU A 85 31.23 -8.58 -35.09
C LEU A 85 29.99 -8.82 -35.98
N SER A 86 29.62 -10.09 -36.20
CA SER A 86 28.38 -10.40 -36.90
C SER A 86 27.17 -9.98 -36.05
N LYS A 87 26.18 -9.35 -36.68
CA LYS A 87 24.93 -8.92 -36.04
C LYS A 87 23.92 -10.07 -35.91
N GLU A 88 24.40 -11.31 -35.89
CA GLU A 88 23.56 -12.49 -35.80
C GLU A 88 23.18 -12.77 -34.35
N ASN A 89 21.91 -13.09 -34.12
CA ASN A 89 21.46 -13.49 -32.80
C ASN A 89 22.04 -14.87 -32.45
N VAL A 90 22.91 -14.91 -31.42
CA VAL A 90 23.54 -16.12 -30.88
C VAL A 90 22.59 -16.98 -30.06
N TYR A 91 21.46 -16.44 -29.62
CA TYR A 91 20.45 -17.16 -28.86
C TYR A 91 19.47 -17.83 -29.82
N LYS A 92 19.85 -19.01 -30.33
CA LYS A 92 18.96 -19.88 -31.11
C LYS A 92 18.58 -21.09 -30.27
N ILE A 93 17.28 -21.37 -30.18
CA ILE A 93 16.82 -22.64 -29.61
C ILE A 93 17.08 -23.76 -30.63
N PRO A 94 17.58 -24.93 -30.18
CA PRO A 94 17.66 -26.10 -31.03
C PRO A 94 16.28 -26.52 -31.54
N GLN A 95 16.24 -27.20 -32.69
CA GLN A 95 15.02 -27.85 -33.15
C GLN A 95 14.52 -28.80 -32.06
N HIS A 96 13.21 -28.79 -31.80
CA HIS A 96 12.55 -29.66 -30.81
C HIS A 96 12.89 -29.40 -29.33
N TYR A 97 13.48 -28.26 -28.95
CA TYR A 97 13.73 -27.89 -27.54
C TYR A 97 12.49 -28.03 -26.63
N PHE A 98 11.32 -27.61 -27.11
CA PHE A 98 10.09 -27.68 -26.31
C PHE A 98 9.45 -29.08 -26.30
N ASN A 99 9.75 -29.95 -27.28
CA ASN A 99 9.24 -31.32 -27.31
C ASN A 99 9.85 -32.17 -26.18
N SER A 100 11.09 -31.90 -25.77
CA SER A 100 11.73 -32.59 -24.64
C SER A 100 11.23 -32.11 -23.28
N LEU A 101 10.62 -30.92 -23.19
CA LEU A 101 10.01 -30.44 -21.95
C LEU A 101 8.65 -31.09 -21.70
N GLN A 102 7.87 -31.34 -22.75
CA GLN A 102 6.57 -32.01 -22.66
C GLN A 102 6.66 -33.46 -22.16
N SER A 103 7.79 -34.15 -22.43
CA SER A 103 7.99 -35.52 -21.92
C SER A 103 8.34 -35.57 -20.42
N LEU A 104 8.75 -34.45 -19.82
CA LEU A 104 9.06 -34.36 -18.39
C LEU A 104 7.81 -34.15 -17.51
N GLU A 105 6.78 -33.50 -18.05
CA GLU A 105 5.51 -33.25 -17.33
C GLU A 105 4.68 -34.53 -17.10
N ALA A 106 4.96 -35.60 -17.86
CA ALA A 106 4.28 -36.90 -17.72
C ALA A 106 4.82 -37.78 -16.57
N VAL A 107 5.91 -37.37 -15.90
CA VAL A 107 6.43 -38.10 -14.73
C VAL A 107 5.67 -37.65 -13.48
N LYS A 108 4.46 -38.19 -13.30
CA LYS A 108 3.69 -38.04 -12.06
C LYS A 108 4.44 -38.73 -10.91
N VAL A 109 5.20 -37.94 -10.14
CA VAL A 109 5.87 -38.42 -8.92
C VAL A 109 4.80 -38.72 -7.87
N GLU A 110 4.49 -40.00 -7.65
CA GLU A 110 3.63 -40.46 -6.54
C GLU A 110 4.35 -40.31 -5.20
N ASN A 111 4.46 -39.10 -4.67
CA ASN A 111 4.93 -38.89 -3.30
C ASN A 111 3.77 -39.15 -2.32
N LYS A 112 3.70 -40.37 -1.79
CA LYS A 112 2.75 -40.76 -0.73
C LYS A 112 3.15 -40.10 0.60
N VAL A 113 2.72 -38.86 0.83
CA VAL A 113 2.96 -38.16 2.10
C VAL A 113 2.13 -38.80 3.22
N LYS A 114 2.80 -39.33 4.24
CA LYS A 114 2.16 -39.89 5.44
C LYS A 114 1.61 -38.75 6.30
N SER A 115 0.32 -38.50 6.23
CA SER A 115 -0.36 -37.57 7.13
C SER A 115 -0.44 -38.18 8.54
N ILE A 116 0.14 -37.49 9.52
CA ILE A 116 0.06 -37.91 10.93
C ILE A 116 -1.07 -37.11 11.56
N SER A 117 -2.13 -37.80 12.02
CA SER A 117 -3.24 -37.19 12.75
C SER A 117 -2.84 -36.89 14.18
N THR A 118 -2.83 -35.62 14.59
CA THR A 118 -2.45 -35.14 15.93
C THR A 118 -3.61 -35.21 16.93
N ARG A 119 -4.25 -36.39 17.06
CA ARG A 119 -5.47 -36.59 17.88
C ARG A 119 -5.29 -36.42 19.40
N PHE A 120 -4.05 -36.45 19.90
CA PHE A 120 -3.75 -36.53 21.33
C PHE A 120 -3.62 -35.17 22.02
N VAL A 121 -3.28 -34.11 21.28
CA VAL A 121 -2.99 -32.78 21.85
C VAL A 121 -4.27 -32.05 22.27
N SER A 122 -5.40 -32.33 21.62
CA SER A 122 -6.67 -31.65 21.90
C SER A 122 -7.26 -31.97 23.27
N LYS A 123 -7.01 -33.16 23.82
CA LYS A 123 -7.59 -33.58 25.10
C LYS A 123 -6.89 -32.97 26.31
N TRP A 124 -5.60 -32.66 26.20
CA TRP A 124 -4.83 -32.07 27.30
C TRP A 124 -5.09 -30.56 27.44
N ILE A 125 -5.44 -29.90 26.34
CA ILE A 125 -5.86 -28.49 26.33
C ILE A 125 -7.09 -28.26 27.22
N SER A 126 -8.05 -29.18 27.22
CA SER A 126 -9.29 -29.04 27.99
C SER A 126 -9.07 -29.10 29.51
N TYR A 127 -8.12 -29.92 29.96
CA TYR A 127 -7.75 -30.00 31.39
C TYR A 127 -6.97 -28.77 31.86
N ALA A 128 -6.06 -28.26 31.03
CA ALA A 128 -5.33 -27.02 31.33
C ALA A 128 -6.28 -25.83 31.47
N ALA A 129 -7.27 -25.70 30.56
CA ALA A 129 -8.29 -24.66 30.64
C ALA A 129 -9.09 -24.72 31.96
N ALA A 130 -9.48 -25.91 32.40
CA ALA A 130 -10.21 -26.08 33.66
C ALA A 130 -9.38 -25.61 34.89
N ALA A 131 -8.09 -25.94 34.94
CA ALA A 131 -7.21 -25.53 36.03
C ALA A 131 -6.98 -24.00 36.09
N VAL A 132 -6.96 -23.34 34.92
CA VAL A 132 -6.86 -21.87 34.87
C VAL A 132 -8.13 -21.23 35.42
N ILE A 133 -9.31 -21.73 35.03
CA ILE A 133 -10.59 -21.19 35.49
C ILE A 133 -10.71 -21.34 37.02
N THR A 134 -10.34 -22.50 37.57
CA THR A 134 -10.36 -22.70 39.03
C THR A 134 -9.35 -21.80 39.75
N GLY A 135 -8.15 -21.62 39.19
CA GLY A 135 -7.14 -20.70 39.74
C GLY A 135 -7.61 -19.24 39.77
N VAL A 136 -8.25 -18.76 38.70
CA VAL A 136 -8.80 -17.40 38.63
C VAL A 136 -9.92 -17.20 39.64
N LEU A 137 -10.82 -18.17 39.79
CA LEU A 137 -11.92 -18.10 40.76
C LEU A 137 -11.42 -18.08 42.21
N ILE A 138 -10.45 -18.94 42.54
CA ILE A 138 -9.86 -19.01 43.88
C ILE A 138 -9.12 -17.69 44.19
N THR A 139 -8.34 -17.19 43.24
CA THR A 139 -7.58 -15.94 43.41
C THR A 139 -8.50 -14.73 43.53
N GLY A 140 -9.56 -14.66 42.70
CA GLY A 140 -10.56 -13.59 42.75
C GLY A 140 -11.34 -13.56 44.07
N ALA A 141 -11.76 -14.73 44.57
CA ALA A 141 -12.44 -14.82 45.86
C ALA A 141 -11.54 -14.38 47.02
N TYR A 142 -10.26 -14.75 47.00
CA TYR A 142 -9.28 -14.33 48.00
C TYR A 142 -9.03 -12.81 48.00
N MET A 143 -9.05 -12.18 46.82
CA MET A 143 -8.83 -10.73 46.68
C MET A 143 -10.06 -9.93 47.11
N TYR A 144 -11.27 -10.46 46.85
CA TYR A 144 -12.54 -9.86 47.27
C TYR A 144 -12.72 -9.86 48.80
N THR A 145 -12.38 -10.95 49.48
CA THR A 145 -12.51 -11.02 50.95
C THR A 145 -11.56 -10.07 51.69
N ASN A 146 -10.52 -9.56 51.02
CA ASN A 146 -9.57 -8.61 51.57
C ASN A 146 -9.91 -7.13 51.30
N HIS A 147 -10.98 -6.84 50.53
CA HIS A 147 -11.48 -5.49 50.28
C HIS A 147 -12.79 -5.24 51.03
N LYS A 148 -12.71 -4.87 52.33
CA LYS A 148 -13.85 -4.28 53.03
C LYS A 148 -13.92 -2.78 52.75
N GLY A 149 -14.46 -2.41 51.59
CA GLY A 149 -14.92 -1.05 51.30
C GLY A 149 -16.45 -1.02 51.30
N ASN A 150 -17.05 -0.23 52.18
CA ASN A 150 -18.48 0.10 52.06
C ASN A 150 -18.63 1.00 50.83
N PHE A 151 -19.15 0.44 49.73
CA PHE A 151 -19.43 1.16 48.50
C PHE A 151 -20.72 1.97 48.70
N ASP A 152 -20.57 3.24 49.06
CA ASP A 152 -21.70 4.17 49.18
C ASP A 152 -21.86 4.94 47.86
N LEU A 153 -22.81 4.45 47.05
CA LEU A 153 -23.16 4.98 45.73
C LEU A 153 -23.47 6.48 45.76
N THR A 154 -24.03 6.98 46.87
CA THR A 154 -24.45 8.37 47.01
C THR A 154 -23.26 9.33 47.04
N ASN A 155 -22.13 8.89 47.58
CA ASN A 155 -20.94 9.69 47.72
C ASN A 155 -20.12 9.77 46.43
N GLU A 156 -20.34 8.85 45.49
CA GLU A 156 -19.78 8.94 44.12
C GLU A 156 -20.66 9.77 43.19
N ILE A 157 -21.99 9.72 43.34
CA ILE A 157 -22.90 10.58 42.56
C ILE A 157 -22.68 12.05 42.91
N ASN A 158 -22.44 12.38 44.18
CA ASN A 158 -22.13 13.74 44.62
C ASN A 158 -20.72 14.23 44.22
N LYS A 159 -19.83 13.32 43.76
CA LYS A 159 -18.49 13.68 43.28
C LYS A 159 -18.47 14.08 41.82
N VAL A 160 -19.54 13.78 41.07
CA VAL A 160 -19.70 14.31 39.72
C VAL A 160 -19.88 15.81 39.87
N SER A 161 -18.90 16.58 39.39
CA SER A 161 -18.93 18.04 39.46
C SER A 161 -20.10 18.55 38.62
N ASP A 162 -20.82 19.56 39.12
CA ASP A 162 -21.85 20.25 38.33
C ASP A 162 -21.30 20.74 36.98
N GLU A 163 -19.99 21.00 36.89
CA GLU A 163 -19.28 21.36 35.67
C GLU A 163 -19.25 20.22 34.63
N GLU A 164 -19.10 18.95 35.06
CA GLU A 164 -19.19 17.78 34.17
C GLU A 164 -20.63 17.56 33.70
N LEU A 165 -21.62 17.76 34.58
CA LEU A 165 -23.03 17.67 34.21
C LEU A 165 -23.42 18.72 33.17
N GLN A 166 -22.91 19.95 33.30
CA GLN A 166 -23.11 21.00 32.28
C GLN A 166 -22.43 20.63 30.97
N ASN A 167 -21.25 20.02 31.01
CA ASN A 167 -20.56 19.57 29.82
C ASN A 167 -21.36 18.46 29.10
N TYR A 168 -21.89 17.48 29.83
CA TYR A 168 -22.78 16.44 29.29
C TYR A 168 -24.07 17.01 28.67
N LEU A 169 -24.70 18.00 29.32
CA LEU A 169 -25.88 18.67 28.79
C LEU A 169 -25.55 19.49 27.53
N SER A 170 -24.43 20.22 27.54
CA SER A 170 -23.98 21.01 26.39
C SER A 170 -23.62 20.14 25.18
N LEU A 171 -23.01 18.97 25.43
CA LEU A 171 -22.66 18.00 24.40
C LEU A 171 -23.91 17.38 23.77
N SER A 172 -25.00 17.22 24.53
CA SER A 172 -26.28 16.69 24.04
C SER A 172 -27.07 17.67 23.17
N ILE A 173 -26.73 18.97 23.19
CA ILE A 173 -27.38 20.01 22.36
C ILE A 173 -26.63 20.20 21.03
N ALA A 174 -25.41 19.65 20.89
CA ALA A 174 -24.60 19.70 19.67
C ALA A 174 -24.86 18.52 18.70
N HIS A 175 -26.11 18.07 18.58
CA HIS A 175 -26.51 17.28 17.41
C HIS A 175 -26.96 18.23 16.31
N PRO A 176 -26.26 18.30 15.16
CA PRO A 176 -26.80 18.98 14.00
C PRO A 176 -28.11 18.27 13.64
N ALA A 177 -29.19 19.05 13.69
CA ALA A 177 -30.38 18.78 12.91
C ALA A 177 -29.94 18.60 11.45
N ALA A 178 -29.72 17.35 11.04
CA ALA A 178 -29.62 16.97 9.65
C ALA A 178 -31.02 17.17 9.05
N VAL A 179 -31.26 18.39 8.60
CA VAL A 179 -32.38 18.71 7.73
C VAL A 179 -32.08 18.14 6.35
N ALA A 180 -32.92 17.16 6.00
CA ALA A 180 -33.48 16.90 4.69
C ALA A 180 -32.56 16.40 3.57
N ASN A 181 -32.52 15.08 3.45
CA ASN A 181 -32.83 14.39 2.19
C ASN A 181 -32.91 12.89 2.45
N GLU A 182 -34.12 12.37 2.59
CA GLU A 182 -34.53 11.09 2.00
C GLU A 182 -36.03 10.88 2.25
N GLU A 183 -36.81 11.08 1.17
CA GLU A 183 -38.10 10.44 1.04
C GLU A 183 -37.88 8.93 1.03
N THR A 184 -38.28 8.24 2.09
CA THR A 184 -38.84 6.87 1.97
C THR A 184 -39.80 6.68 3.13
N THR A 185 -41.07 6.92 2.85
CA THR A 185 -42.18 6.57 3.73
C THR A 185 -42.36 5.06 3.77
N SER A 186 -42.17 4.44 4.92
CA SER A 186 -42.93 3.23 5.27
C SER A 186 -43.18 3.20 6.78
N ASN A 187 -44.34 3.74 7.13
CA ASN A 187 -44.96 3.68 8.44
C ASN A 187 -45.24 2.23 8.81
N ILE A 188 -44.51 1.69 9.79
CA ILE A 188 -44.82 0.41 10.45
C ILE A 188 -45.54 0.73 11.76
N ASN A 189 -46.86 0.81 11.69
CA ASN A 189 -47.76 0.74 12.84
C ASN A 189 -49.07 0.08 12.39
N ALA A 190 -49.06 -1.26 12.28
CA ALA A 190 -50.23 -2.11 12.45
C ALA A 190 -49.77 -3.57 12.68
N PRO A 191 -50.30 -4.29 13.67
CA PRO A 191 -49.96 -5.69 13.90
C PRO A 191 -50.81 -6.59 13.00
N GLU A 192 -50.19 -7.22 12.00
CA GLU A 192 -50.86 -8.23 11.18
C GLU A 192 -50.21 -9.60 11.42
N THR A 193 -50.96 -10.47 12.08
CA THR A 193 -50.66 -11.88 12.30
C THR A 193 -50.79 -12.64 10.99
N LEU A 194 -49.72 -13.24 10.47
CA LEU A 194 -49.80 -14.15 9.31
C LEU A 194 -49.66 -15.62 9.71
N ASP A 195 -50.65 -16.38 9.23
CA ASP A 195 -51.02 -17.77 9.49
C ASP A 195 -50.19 -18.74 8.64
N VAL A 196 -49.64 -19.80 9.26
CA VAL A 196 -48.68 -20.77 8.68
C VAL A 196 -49.42 -21.92 7.99
N LYS A 197 -50.21 -21.64 6.94
CA LYS A 197 -51.02 -22.69 6.28
C LYS A 197 -50.98 -22.80 4.76
N GLN A 198 -50.14 -22.05 4.05
CA GLN A 198 -50.19 -22.04 2.57
C GLN A 198 -49.03 -22.67 1.80
N GLU A 199 -48.00 -23.23 2.44
CA GLU A 199 -46.86 -23.84 1.71
C GLU A 199 -47.00 -25.35 1.37
N MET A 200 -48.16 -25.98 1.58
CA MET A 200 -48.31 -27.43 1.32
C MET A 200 -49.23 -27.83 0.16
N GLN A 201 -49.35 -27.02 -0.90
CA GLN A 201 -49.98 -27.47 -2.14
C GLN A 201 -49.39 -26.79 -3.39
N PHE A 202 -48.26 -27.28 -3.88
CA PHE A 202 -48.04 -27.48 -5.33
C PHE A 202 -46.75 -28.30 -5.57
N VAL A 203 -46.72 -29.51 -4.99
CA VAL A 203 -46.01 -30.64 -5.60
C VAL A 203 -47.10 -31.63 -6.00
N SER A 204 -47.52 -31.55 -7.26
CA SER A 204 -47.96 -32.69 -8.07
C SER A 204 -48.07 -32.29 -9.53
#